data_AF-A0A2M8TBN0-F1
#
_entry.id   AF-A0A2M8TBN0-F1
#
_cell.length_a   1.000
_cell.length_b   1.000
_cell.length_c   1.000
_cell.angle_alpha   90.00
_cell.angle_beta   90.00
_cell.angle_gamma   90.00
#
_symmetry.space_group_name_H-M   'P 1'
#
loop_
_entity.id
_entity.type
_entity.pdbx_description
1 polymer ?
#
loop_
_entity_poly.entity_id
_entity_poly.type
_entity_poly.pdbx_seq_one_letter_code
_entity_poly.pdbx_strand_id
1 'polypeptide(L)'
;MIKLDKKLILVVTTITVLMTILLVGYDLDQKKQLQVTQLHKSISFKNNKKNIQYSIDSININTAGNVGNIEGWAFIKGTNSFNIMPTIILKSEDGNLYKLTTIIVQRRDVTDFFNGIPHSDSVINSSSHLTCDTKNDIGQPHRIVYDNCGIISNFKISNLPKNKSYKIGIELTKGKSKYFIWTNRTFKL
;
A
#
# COMPACT_ATOMS: atom_id res chain seq x y z
N MET A 1 13.92 54.29 28.38
CA MET A 1 12.65 54.23 27.64
C MET A 1 12.97 54.12 26.15
N ILE A 2 12.89 52.92 25.59
CA ILE A 2 13.31 52.66 24.20
C ILE A 2 12.17 53.13 23.28
N LYS A 3 12.41 54.17 22.47
CA LYS A 3 11.46 54.57 21.41
C LYS A 3 11.62 53.57 20.26
N LEU A 4 10.71 52.61 20.18
CA LEU A 4 10.64 51.71 19.04
C LEU A 4 10.17 52.50 17.81
N ASP A 5 10.92 52.42 16.72
CA ASP A 5 10.55 53.05 15.45
C ASP A 5 9.29 52.38 14.88
N LYS A 6 8.28 53.18 14.52
CA LYS A 6 7.04 52.71 13.91
C LYS A 6 7.30 51.92 12.63
N LYS A 7 8.36 52.26 11.88
CA LYS A 7 8.77 51.53 10.67
C LYS A 7 9.28 50.13 10.99
N LEU A 8 10.03 49.98 12.10
CA LEU A 8 10.53 48.68 12.55
C LEU A 8 9.38 47.76 12.96
N ILE A 9 8.38 48.30 13.69
CA ILE A 9 7.19 47.54 14.09
C ILE A 9 6.47 46.98 12.87
N LEU A 10 6.27 47.80 11.83
CA LEU A 10 5.58 47.39 10.61
C LEU A 10 6.31 46.23 9.88
N VAL A 11 7.64 46.29 9.81
CA VAL A 11 8.44 45.25 9.14
C VAL A 11 8.39 43.94 9.94
N VAL A 12 8.49 44.01 11.26
CA VAL A 12 8.44 42.80 12.10
C VAL A 12 7.07 42.13 12.01
N THR A 13 5.98 42.89 12.04
CA THR A 13 4.62 42.32 11.93
C THR A 13 4.33 41.72 10.57
N THR A 14 4.87 42.29 9.48
CA THR A 14 4.72 41.67 8.15
C THR A 14 5.48 40.35 8.03
N ILE A 15 6.70 40.27 8.57
CA ILE A 15 7.50 39.03 8.55
C ILE A 15 6.82 37.93 9.37
N THR A 16 6.28 38.25 10.55
CA THR A 16 5.62 37.23 11.39
C THR A 16 4.35 36.69 10.74
N VAL A 17 3.55 37.54 10.11
CA VAL A 17 2.35 37.13 9.34
C VAL A 17 2.74 36.24 8.16
N LEU A 18 3.79 36.59 7.41
CA LEU A 18 4.26 35.79 6.28
C LEU A 18 4.72 34.39 6.74
N MET A 19 5.47 34.31 7.85
CA MET A 19 5.91 33.03 8.42
C MET A 19 4.75 32.16 8.89
N THR A 20 3.70 32.75 9.48
CA THR A 20 2.51 31.99 9.89
C THR A 20 1.77 31.41 8.69
N ILE A 21 1.64 32.16 7.59
CA ILE A 21 1.01 31.67 6.36
C ILE A 21 1.80 30.49 5.77
N LEU A 22 3.14 30.56 5.73
CA LEU A 22 3.99 29.49 5.23
C LEU A 22 3.86 28.20 6.06
N LEU A 23 3.85 28.32 7.39
CA LEU A 23 3.69 27.16 8.29
C LEU A 23 2.32 26.48 8.14
N VAL A 24 1.25 27.26 8.02
CA VAL A 24 -0.10 26.73 7.79
C VAL A 24 -0.19 26.06 6.41
N GLY A 25 0.41 26.67 5.38
CA GLY A 25 0.46 26.09 4.04
C GLY A 25 1.18 24.74 4.01
N TYR A 26 2.31 24.63 4.72
CA TYR A 26 3.09 23.39 4.82
C TYR A 26 2.33 22.26 5.52
N ASP A 27 1.64 22.54 6.64
CA ASP A 27 0.84 21.53 7.35
C ASP A 27 -0.35 21.04 6.51
N LEU A 28 -0.98 21.94 5.74
CA LEU A 28 -2.05 21.57 4.82
C LEU A 28 -1.55 20.69 3.67
N ASP A 29 -0.36 20.95 3.13
CA ASP A 29 0.20 20.14 2.05
C ASP A 29 0.56 18.72 2.52
N GLN A 30 1.21 18.58 3.68
CA GLN A 30 1.48 17.28 4.32
C GLN A 30 0.21 16.44 4.50
N LYS A 31 -0.89 17.05 4.98
CA LYS A 31 -2.18 16.37 5.15
C LYS A 31 -2.80 15.97 3.81
N LYS A 32 -2.61 16.77 2.75
CA LYS A 32 -3.09 16.44 1.40
C LYS A 32 -2.29 15.34 0.73
N GLN A 33 -1.00 15.16 1.03
CA GLN A 33 -0.21 14.07 0.46
C GLN A 33 -0.68 12.67 0.91
N LEU A 34 -1.34 12.56 2.07
CA LEU A 34 -1.92 11.32 2.58
C LEU A 34 -3.33 11.03 2.04
N GLN A 35 -4.11 12.09 1.77
CA GLN A 35 -5.39 11.95 1.09
C GLN A 35 -5.11 11.87 -0.41
N VAL A 36 -5.38 10.71 -1.02
CA VAL A 36 -5.34 10.61 -2.49
C VAL A 36 -6.51 11.44 -3.01
N THR A 37 -6.24 12.73 -3.25
CA THR A 37 -7.24 13.69 -3.69
C THR A 37 -7.63 13.29 -5.10
N GLN A 38 -8.77 12.63 -5.19
CA GLN A 38 -9.43 12.21 -6.42
C GLN A 38 -8.72 11.08 -7.20
N LEU A 39 -8.92 9.87 -6.71
CA LEU A 39 -9.04 8.67 -7.56
C LEU A 39 -10.33 8.70 -8.44
N HIS A 40 -10.90 9.88 -8.66
CA HIS A 40 -12.07 10.15 -9.50
C HIS A 40 -11.72 10.53 -10.94
N LYS A 41 -10.43 10.70 -11.27
CA LYS A 41 -10.00 10.84 -12.67
C LYS A 41 -9.83 9.47 -13.30
N SER A 42 -10.96 8.82 -13.55
CA SER A 42 -11.18 7.65 -14.41
C SER A 42 -9.91 6.85 -14.75
N ILE A 43 -9.28 6.22 -13.75
CA ILE A 43 -8.56 4.99 -14.07
C ILE A 43 -9.71 4.06 -14.39
N SER A 44 -9.92 3.75 -15.67
CA SER A 44 -10.84 2.69 -16.06
C SER A 44 -10.29 1.42 -15.40
N PHE A 45 -10.71 1.16 -14.17
CA PHE A 45 -10.46 -0.10 -13.52
C PHE A 45 -11.19 -1.10 -14.40
N LYS A 46 -10.47 -1.74 -15.33
CA LYS A 46 -10.96 -2.96 -15.95
C LYS A 46 -11.27 -3.83 -14.76
N ASN A 47 -12.57 -4.03 -14.53
CA ASN A 47 -13.10 -4.77 -13.39
C ASN A 47 -12.82 -6.26 -13.63
N ASN A 48 -11.54 -6.60 -13.80
CA ASN A 48 -11.01 -7.94 -14.00
C ASN A 48 -10.88 -8.62 -12.62
N LYS A 49 -11.96 -8.55 -11.83
CA LYS A 49 -12.10 -9.28 -10.57
C LYS A 49 -11.78 -10.76 -10.73
N LYS A 50 -12.00 -11.31 -11.93
CA LYS A 50 -11.91 -12.75 -12.22
C LYS A 50 -10.51 -13.35 -11.99
N ASN A 51 -9.44 -12.53 -11.97
CA ASN A 51 -8.09 -13.08 -11.88
C ASN A 51 -7.32 -12.67 -10.62
N ILE A 52 -7.85 -11.81 -9.74
CA ILE A 52 -7.13 -11.45 -8.51
C ILE A 52 -7.50 -12.45 -7.42
N GLN A 53 -6.51 -13.11 -6.85
CA GLN A 53 -6.63 -13.92 -5.64
C GLN A 53 -5.99 -13.15 -4.48
N TYR A 54 -6.62 -13.19 -3.31
CA TYR A 54 -6.12 -12.46 -2.15
C TYR A 54 -6.61 -13.07 -0.83
N SER A 55 -5.90 -12.75 0.24
CA SER A 55 -6.34 -12.89 1.63
C SER A 55 -5.82 -11.72 2.45
N ILE A 56 -6.60 -11.32 3.45
CA ILE A 56 -6.13 -10.45 4.53
C ILE A 56 -6.07 -11.32 5.77
N ASP A 57 -4.84 -11.57 6.21
CA ASP A 57 -4.52 -12.52 7.26
C ASP A 57 -4.71 -11.88 8.64
N SER A 58 -4.23 -10.64 8.81
CA SER A 58 -4.36 -9.91 10.07
C SER A 58 -4.60 -8.41 9.87
N ILE A 59 -5.31 -7.81 10.83
CA ILE A 59 -5.51 -6.36 10.94
C ILE A 59 -5.32 -6.01 12.41
N ASN A 60 -4.18 -5.40 12.73
CA ASN A 60 -3.79 -5.06 14.10
C ASN A 60 -3.79 -3.55 14.27
N ILE A 61 -4.73 -3.03 15.06
CA ILE A 61 -4.87 -1.60 15.34
C ILE A 61 -4.51 -1.36 16.80
N ASN A 62 -3.35 -0.73 17.05
CA ASN A 62 -2.94 -0.31 18.38
C ASN A 62 -3.15 1.21 18.55
N THR A 63 -4.32 1.59 19.05
CA THR A 63 -4.69 2.99 19.28
C THR A 63 -3.77 3.67 20.30
N ALA A 64 -3.33 2.95 21.34
CA ALA A 64 -2.43 3.50 22.36
C ALA A 64 -1.03 3.80 21.79
N GLY A 65 -0.52 2.90 20.95
CA GLY A 65 0.77 3.05 20.26
C GLY A 65 0.72 3.91 19.00
N ASN A 66 -0.47 4.34 18.56
CA ASN A 66 -0.69 5.07 17.30
C ASN A 66 -0.20 4.31 16.04
N VAL A 67 -0.21 2.98 16.06
CA VAL A 67 0.30 2.11 14.99
C VAL A 67 -0.80 1.17 14.51
N GLY A 68 -1.02 1.14 13.20
CA GLY A 68 -1.85 0.16 12.51
C GLY A 68 -0.99 -0.73 11.61
N ASN A 69 -1.32 -2.01 11.58
CA ASN A 69 -0.66 -3.02 10.76
C ASN A 69 -1.72 -3.87 10.03
N ILE A 70 -1.53 -4.07 8.73
CA ILE A 70 -2.36 -4.95 7.89
C ILE A 70 -1.42 -5.92 7.17
N GLU A 71 -1.71 -7.21 7.30
CA GLU A 71 -0.93 -8.28 6.65
C GLU A 71 -1.84 -9.17 5.80
N GLY A 72 -1.29 -9.68 4.72
CA GLY A 72 -2.00 -10.57 3.82
C GLY A 72 -1.18 -10.93 2.60
N TRP A 73 -1.88 -11.33 1.54
CA TRP A 73 -1.28 -11.61 0.25
C TRP A 73 -2.27 -11.33 -0.88
N ALA A 74 -1.75 -11.00 -2.06
CA ALA A 74 -2.54 -10.92 -3.28
C ALA A 74 -1.70 -11.13 -4.53
N PHE A 75 -2.28 -11.81 -5.54
CA PHE A 75 -1.64 -12.05 -6.82
C PHE A 75 -2.65 -12.13 -7.96
N ILE A 76 -2.14 -12.12 -9.19
CA ILE A 76 -2.94 -12.33 -10.40
C ILE A 76 -2.79 -13.81 -10.80
N LYS A 77 -3.88 -14.57 -10.74
CA LYS A 77 -3.92 -15.99 -11.13
C LYS A 77 -3.38 -16.18 -12.54
N GLY A 78 -2.49 -17.16 -12.71
CA GLY A 78 -1.87 -17.43 -14.01
C GLY A 78 -0.71 -16.48 -14.35
N THR A 79 -0.20 -15.71 -13.39
CA THR A 79 0.88 -14.74 -13.61
C THR A 79 1.89 -14.76 -12.47
N ASN A 80 3.18 -14.79 -12.80
CA ASN A 80 4.27 -14.67 -11.83
C ASN A 80 4.19 -13.37 -11.02
N SER A 81 4.43 -13.47 -9.71
CA SER A 81 4.36 -12.32 -8.78
C SER A 81 5.62 -11.45 -8.74
N PHE A 82 6.73 -11.86 -9.38
CA PHE A 82 8.02 -11.14 -9.31
C PHE A 82 7.95 -9.64 -9.65
N ASN A 83 7.09 -9.26 -10.60
CA ASN A 83 6.94 -7.88 -11.06
C ASN A 83 5.58 -7.28 -10.69
N ILE A 84 4.94 -7.80 -9.64
CA ILE A 84 3.67 -7.29 -9.12
C ILE A 84 3.96 -6.52 -7.84
N MET A 85 3.56 -5.24 -7.82
CA MET A 85 3.64 -4.39 -6.64
C MET A 85 2.25 -4.25 -6.03
N PRO A 86 1.94 -5.01 -4.95
CA PRO A 86 0.71 -4.83 -4.20
C PRO A 86 0.74 -3.55 -3.36
N THR A 87 -0.39 -2.86 -3.29
CA THR A 87 -0.60 -1.73 -2.39
C THR A 87 -1.97 -1.80 -1.73
N ILE A 88 -2.04 -1.46 -0.44
CA ILE A 88 -3.29 -1.37 0.30
C ILE A 88 -3.89 0.03 0.13
N ILE A 89 -5.19 0.06 -0.19
CA ILE A 89 -6.00 1.26 -0.28
C ILE A 89 -7.09 1.18 0.78
N LEU A 90 -7.24 2.23 1.60
CA LEU A 90 -8.36 2.35 2.53
C LEU A 90 -9.40 3.30 1.96
N LYS A 91 -10.68 2.98 2.14
CA LYS A 91 -11.81 3.87 1.86
C LYS A 91 -12.56 4.19 3.13
N SER A 92 -12.64 5.46 3.52
CA SER A 92 -13.48 5.89 4.65
C SER A 92 -14.96 5.86 4.28
N GLU A 93 -15.82 5.93 5.29
CA GLU A 93 -17.28 6.08 5.13
C GLU A 93 -17.67 7.27 4.23
N ASP A 94 -16.96 8.40 4.33
CA ASP A 94 -17.22 9.58 3.47
C ASP A 94 -16.70 9.41 2.03
N GLY A 95 -16.09 8.25 1.71
CA GLY A 95 -15.58 7.94 0.39
C GLY A 95 -14.15 8.40 0.12
N ASN A 96 -13.46 8.99 1.11
CA ASN A 96 -12.06 9.39 0.97
C ASN A 96 -11.16 8.15 0.86
N LEU A 97 -10.11 8.26 0.03
CA LEU A 97 -9.19 7.17 -0.26
C LEU A 97 -7.80 7.48 0.28
N TYR A 98 -7.21 6.49 0.95
CA TYR A 98 -5.89 6.58 1.57
C TYR A 98 -5.03 5.45 1.02
N LYS A 99 -3.89 5.77 0.44
CA LYS A 99 -2.93 4.78 -0.05
C LYS A 99 -1.90 4.54 1.03
N LEU A 100 -1.78 3.29 1.47
CA LEU A 100 -0.81 2.93 2.50
C LEU A 100 0.52 2.50 1.85
N THR A 101 1.62 2.73 2.56
CA THR A 101 2.90 2.15 2.20
C THR A 101 2.87 0.65 2.47
N THR A 102 3.37 -0.13 1.50
CA THR A 102 3.42 -1.59 1.59
C THR A 102 4.83 -2.10 1.38
N ILE A 103 5.16 -3.16 2.10
CA ILE A 103 6.37 -3.96 1.94
C ILE A 103 5.94 -5.29 1.34
N ILE A 104 6.65 -5.74 0.31
CA ILE A 104 6.43 -7.04 -0.32
C ILE A 104 7.22 -8.07 0.45
N VAL A 105 6.57 -9.16 0.85
CA VAL A 105 7.21 -10.27 1.55
C VAL A 105 7.00 -11.59 0.81
N GLN A 106 7.96 -12.49 0.96
CA GLN A 106 7.86 -13.83 0.38
C GLN A 106 6.83 -14.67 1.15
N ARG A 107 5.98 -15.38 0.40
CA ARG A 107 4.89 -16.25 0.89
C ARG A 107 4.93 -17.57 0.13
N ARG A 108 5.93 -18.39 0.46
CA ARG A 108 6.12 -19.72 -0.13
C ARG A 108 4.91 -20.64 0.13
N ASP A 109 4.30 -20.50 1.31
CA ASP A 109 3.06 -21.16 1.68
C ASP A 109 1.93 -20.93 0.66
N VAL A 110 1.82 -19.72 0.12
CA VAL A 110 0.83 -19.38 -0.91
C VAL A 110 1.17 -20.06 -2.23
N THR A 111 2.43 -20.02 -2.65
CA THR A 111 2.88 -20.71 -3.88
C THR A 111 2.64 -22.21 -3.79
N ASP A 112 2.99 -22.84 -2.68
CA ASP A 112 2.84 -24.28 -2.47
C ASP A 112 1.37 -24.68 -2.54
N PHE A 113 0.49 -23.92 -1.87
CA PHE A 113 -0.95 -24.14 -1.89
C PHE A 113 -1.54 -24.05 -3.31
N PHE A 114 -1.20 -23.00 -4.07
CA PHE A 114 -1.80 -22.77 -5.39
C PHE A 114 -1.18 -23.57 -6.52
N ASN A 115 0.05 -24.05 -6.37
CA ASN A 115 0.71 -24.92 -7.34
C ASN A 115 0.50 -26.41 -7.06
N GLY A 116 -0.13 -26.77 -5.94
CA GLY A 116 -0.42 -28.15 -5.58
C GLY A 116 0.84 -28.98 -5.33
N ILE A 117 1.92 -28.34 -4.86
CA ILE A 117 3.17 -29.04 -4.58
C ILE A 117 3.06 -29.62 -3.17
N PRO A 118 3.06 -30.95 -3.02
CA PRO A 118 3.03 -31.56 -1.70
C PRO A 118 4.31 -31.19 -0.94
N HIS A 119 4.16 -30.81 0.33
CA HIS A 119 5.25 -30.46 1.25
C HIS A 119 6.34 -31.54 1.38
N SER A 120 6.10 -32.77 0.91
CA SER A 120 7.06 -33.87 0.95
C SER A 120 8.22 -33.73 -0.04
N ASP A 121 8.05 -32.99 -1.14
CA ASP A 121 9.08 -32.84 -2.17
C ASP A 121 9.75 -31.44 -2.15
N SER A 122 9.46 -30.62 -1.13
CA SER A 122 10.08 -29.30 -0.96
C SER A 122 11.51 -29.36 -0.41
N VAL A 123 12.17 -30.53 -0.50
CA VAL A 123 13.63 -30.68 -0.35
C VAL A 123 14.27 -30.43 -1.70
N ILE A 124 14.04 -29.26 -2.29
CA ILE A 124 14.81 -28.79 -3.45
C ILE A 124 15.23 -27.35 -3.18
N ASN A 125 16.40 -27.26 -2.56
CA ASN A 125 17.33 -26.12 -2.57
C ASN A 125 16.73 -24.75 -2.21
N SER A 126 16.85 -24.42 -0.93
CA SER A 126 16.76 -23.07 -0.35
C SER A 126 17.73 -22.04 -0.95
N SER A 127 18.45 -22.37 -2.02
CA SER A 127 19.43 -21.53 -2.71
C SER A 127 18.94 -20.96 -4.05
N SER A 128 17.68 -21.18 -4.46
CA SER A 128 17.15 -20.62 -5.71
C SER A 128 16.65 -19.17 -5.54
N HIS A 129 17.45 -18.33 -4.87
CA HIS A 129 17.44 -16.90 -5.19
C HIS A 129 18.25 -16.74 -6.47
N LEU A 130 17.57 -16.44 -7.58
CA LEU A 130 18.13 -15.85 -8.80
C LEU A 130 19.19 -16.70 -9.54
N THR A 131 18.75 -17.43 -10.55
CA THR A 131 19.23 -17.25 -11.93
C THR A 131 18.29 -18.01 -12.85
N CYS A 132 17.43 -17.28 -13.54
CA CYS A 132 16.81 -17.77 -14.76
C CYS A 132 17.89 -17.82 -15.84
N ASP A 133 18.71 -18.86 -15.76
CA ASP A 133 19.57 -19.32 -16.85
C ASP A 133 19.42 -20.85 -16.95
N THR A 134 18.17 -21.29 -17.16
CA THR A 134 17.93 -22.63 -17.69
C THR A 134 18.30 -22.60 -19.16
N LYS A 135 19.52 -23.07 -19.44
CA LYS A 135 19.96 -23.47 -20.78
C LYS A 135 18.88 -24.37 -21.41
N ASN A 136 18.26 -23.88 -22.49
CA ASN A 136 17.75 -24.61 -23.66
C ASN A 136 17.26 -26.07 -23.49
N ASP A 137 16.54 -26.41 -22.43
CA ASP A 137 15.76 -27.64 -22.41
C ASP A 137 14.37 -27.37 -23.01
N ILE A 138 14.21 -27.88 -24.22
CA ILE A 138 13.02 -27.84 -25.06
C ILE A 138 11.85 -28.46 -24.26
N GLY A 139 10.90 -27.64 -23.83
CA GLY A 139 9.53 -28.08 -23.55
C GLY A 139 9.04 -28.11 -22.10
N GLN A 140 9.78 -27.61 -21.10
CA GLN A 140 9.18 -27.49 -19.76
C GLN A 140 8.28 -26.25 -19.64
N PRO A 141 7.01 -26.41 -19.24
CA PRO A 141 6.10 -25.29 -19.06
C PRO A 141 6.65 -24.35 -17.97
N HIS A 142 6.65 -23.04 -18.25
CA HIS A 142 7.04 -22.04 -17.26
C HIS A 142 6.21 -22.21 -15.98
N ARG A 143 6.86 -22.69 -14.90
CA ARG A 143 6.22 -22.81 -13.59
C ARG A 143 5.84 -21.42 -13.08
N ILE A 144 4.58 -21.27 -12.70
CA ILE A 144 4.08 -20.01 -12.15
C ILE A 144 4.50 -19.91 -10.69
N VAL A 145 5.16 -18.81 -10.31
CA VAL A 145 5.65 -18.58 -8.94
C VAL A 145 4.91 -17.41 -8.32
N TYR A 146 4.35 -17.63 -7.14
CA TYR A 146 3.58 -16.63 -6.41
C TYR A 146 4.34 -16.06 -5.20
N ASP A 147 5.60 -16.46 -4.95
CA ASP A 147 6.31 -16.17 -3.70
C ASP A 147 6.28 -14.69 -3.29
N ASN A 148 6.47 -13.75 -4.23
CA ASN A 148 6.46 -12.31 -3.93
C ASN A 148 5.04 -11.70 -3.88
N CYS A 149 4.06 -12.41 -3.32
CA CYS A 149 2.67 -11.95 -3.21
C CYS A 149 2.29 -11.43 -1.81
N GLY A 150 3.15 -11.58 -0.81
CA GLY A 150 2.87 -11.14 0.55
C GLY A 150 2.87 -9.63 0.69
N ILE A 151 2.01 -9.12 1.55
CA ILE A 151 1.77 -7.70 1.78
C ILE A 151 1.84 -7.44 3.27
N ILE A 152 2.71 -6.53 3.68
CA ILE A 152 2.71 -5.95 5.03
C ILE A 152 2.59 -4.44 4.90
N SER A 153 1.63 -3.85 5.59
CA SER A 153 1.42 -2.40 5.62
C SER A 153 1.42 -1.89 7.05
N ASN A 154 2.42 -1.09 7.39
CA ASN A 154 2.52 -0.41 8.68
C ASN A 154 2.21 1.08 8.47
N PHE A 155 1.28 1.63 9.25
CA PHE A 155 0.84 3.02 9.13
C PHE A 155 0.56 3.65 10.49
N LYS A 156 0.64 4.99 10.55
CA LYS A 156 0.27 5.75 11.74
C LYS A 156 -1.24 5.99 11.75
N ILE A 157 -1.91 5.62 12.83
CA ILE A 157 -3.37 5.79 12.97
C ILE A 157 -3.75 7.28 12.96
N SER A 158 -2.89 8.14 13.51
CA SER A 158 -3.07 9.60 13.56
C SER A 158 -3.22 10.26 12.19
N ASN A 159 -2.76 9.58 11.13
CA ASN A 159 -2.88 10.07 9.76
C ASN A 159 -4.27 9.82 9.17
N LEU A 160 -5.11 9.06 9.86
CA LEU A 160 -6.46 8.71 9.46
C LEU A 160 -7.48 9.41 10.38
N PRO A 161 -8.61 9.90 9.85
CA PRO A 161 -9.71 10.36 10.67
C PRO A 161 -10.20 9.29 11.66
N LYS A 162 -10.32 9.66 12.94
CA LYS A 162 -10.86 8.81 14.00
C LYS A 162 -12.38 8.70 13.91
N ASN A 163 -12.95 7.72 14.60
CA ASN A 163 -14.39 7.42 14.65
C ASN A 163 -15.00 7.10 13.28
N LYS A 164 -14.23 6.47 12.38
CA LYS A 164 -14.67 6.10 11.03
C LYS A 164 -14.38 4.64 10.74
N SER A 165 -15.27 3.99 9.99
CA SER A 165 -15.00 2.71 9.37
C SER A 165 -14.19 2.87 8.07
N TYR A 166 -13.29 1.93 7.85
CA TYR A 166 -12.42 1.86 6.68
C TYR A 166 -12.60 0.53 5.99
N LYS A 167 -12.94 0.58 4.70
CA LYS A 167 -12.94 -0.59 3.82
C LYS A 167 -11.57 -0.77 3.19
N ILE A 168 -11.07 -2.01 3.21
CA ILE A 168 -9.76 -2.35 2.66
C ILE A 168 -9.90 -2.77 1.19
N GLY A 169 -9.08 -2.18 0.33
CA GLY A 169 -8.88 -2.56 -1.06
C GLY A 169 -7.41 -2.86 -1.33
N ILE A 170 -7.16 -3.62 -2.39
CA ILE A 170 -5.83 -4.01 -2.84
C ILE A 170 -5.67 -3.57 -4.30
N GLU A 171 -4.65 -2.76 -4.56
CA GLU A 171 -4.16 -2.40 -5.89
C GLU A 171 -2.95 -3.29 -6.22
N LEU A 172 -2.97 -4.00 -7.35
CA LEU A 172 -1.81 -4.71 -7.89
C LEU A 172 -1.30 -3.97 -9.13
N THR A 173 -0.04 -3.54 -9.11
CA THR A 173 0.59 -2.88 -10.26
C THR A 173 1.56 -3.85 -10.93
N LYS A 174 1.40 -4.08 -12.25
CA LYS A 174 2.30 -4.89 -13.09
C LYS A 174 2.69 -4.10 -14.33
N GLY A 175 3.92 -3.57 -14.35
CA GLY A 175 4.35 -2.65 -15.42
C GLY A 175 3.44 -1.42 -15.48
N LYS A 176 2.82 -1.16 -16.64
CA LYS A 176 1.86 -0.06 -16.82
C LYS A 176 0.41 -0.40 -16.42
N SER A 177 0.13 -1.66 -16.12
CA SER A 177 -1.22 -2.14 -15.82
C SER A 177 -1.49 -2.11 -14.32
N LYS A 178 -2.68 -1.62 -13.96
CA LYS A 178 -3.18 -1.63 -12.59
C LYS A 178 -4.43 -2.49 -12.49
N TYR A 179 -4.48 -3.30 -11.44
CA TYR A 179 -5.61 -4.15 -11.10
C TYR A 179 -6.05 -3.79 -9.70
N PHE A 180 -7.36 -3.82 -9.44
CA PHE A 180 -7.88 -3.38 -8.15
C PHE A 180 -9.03 -4.27 -7.71
N ILE A 181 -9.08 -4.58 -6.41
CA ILE A 181 -10.17 -5.31 -5.78
C ILE A 181 -10.47 -4.76 -4.38
N TRP A 182 -11.76 -4.59 -4.09
CA TRP A 182 -12.22 -4.38 -2.72
C TRP A 182 -12.30 -5.71 -1.99
N THR A 183 -11.74 -5.76 -0.79
CA THR A 183 -11.86 -6.92 0.10
C THR A 183 -13.22 -6.90 0.84
N ASN A 184 -13.55 -8.01 1.48
CA ASN A 184 -14.65 -8.11 2.44
C ASN A 184 -14.27 -7.65 3.86
N ARG A 185 -13.04 -7.17 4.08
CA ARG A 185 -12.57 -6.73 5.38
C ARG A 185 -12.78 -5.23 5.59
N THR A 186 -13.11 -4.88 6.82
CA THR A 186 -13.26 -3.51 7.31
C THR A 186 -12.71 -3.42 8.72
N PHE A 187 -12.27 -2.23 9.13
CA PHE A 187 -11.96 -1.94 10.53
C PHE A 187 -12.43 -0.54 10.91
N LYS A 188 -12.58 -0.28 12.20
CA LYS A 188 -13.00 1.02 12.73
C LYS A 188 -11.87 1.63 13.55
N LEU A 189 -11.64 2.92 13.35
CA LEU A 189 -10.78 3.78 14.17
C LEU A 189 -11.62 4.74 15.01
#